data_AF-A0A497FIV4-F1
#
_entry.id   AF-A0A497FIV4-F1
#
_cell.length_a   1.000
_cell.length_b   1.000
_cell.length_c   1.000
_cell.angle_alpha   90.00
_cell.angle_beta   90.00
_cell.angle_gamma   90.00
#
_symmetry.space_group_name_H-M   'P 1'
#
loop_
_entity.id
_entity.type
_entity.pdbx_description
1 polymer ?
#
loop_
_entity_poly.entity_id
_entity_poly.type
_entity_poly.pdbx_seq_one_letter_code
_entity_poly.pdbx_strand_id
1 'polypeptide(L)'
;MASLRKDEFSYAILAVIISTSLAVVAVGLPIENFLSEYVVSRNFPWYVPWRVAVAEFLLWICSLLLNTFEEKLSKPLLLFASILFAIAHYYKLYMISPYINDVLGLTCKVNIYPLFYTYTCRFVNGFSGTTLYLDMGQLLLLITFFILIPREVVLNKLKTILGTFHRAP
;
A
#
# COMPACT_ATOMS: atom_id res chain seq x y z
N MET A 1 16.28 31.43 -10.58
CA MET A 1 15.44 30.63 -9.66
C MET A 1 14.04 31.25 -9.63
N ALA A 2 12.98 30.43 -9.62
CA ALA A 2 11.56 30.78 -9.45
C ALA A 2 10.58 30.73 -10.66
N SER A 3 10.74 29.79 -11.62
CA SER A 3 9.61 29.40 -12.50
C SER A 3 9.30 27.89 -12.52
N LEU A 4 10.00 27.08 -11.73
CA LEU A 4 9.78 25.63 -11.60
C LEU A 4 8.66 25.26 -10.59
N ARG A 5 8.07 26.21 -9.86
CA ARG A 5 7.42 25.90 -8.56
C ARG A 5 5.88 25.85 -8.55
N LYS A 6 5.19 26.44 -9.53
CA LYS A 6 3.71 26.57 -9.48
C LYS A 6 3.01 25.40 -10.18
N ASP A 7 3.54 24.97 -11.31
CA ASP A 7 2.92 23.91 -12.12
C ASP A 7 3.11 22.55 -11.47
N GLU A 8 4.33 22.24 -11.00
CA GLU A 8 4.61 21.02 -10.22
C GLU A 8 3.75 20.92 -8.95
N PHE A 9 3.54 22.05 -8.28
CA PHE A 9 2.66 22.12 -7.11
C PHE A 9 1.19 21.88 -7.47
N SER A 10 0.75 22.40 -8.61
CA SER A 10 -0.61 22.18 -9.13
C SER A 10 -0.84 20.71 -9.47
N TYR A 11 0.15 20.04 -10.09
CA TYR A 11 0.09 18.60 -10.35
C TYR A 11 0.07 17.77 -9.06
N ALA A 12 0.86 18.16 -8.05
CA ALA A 12 0.83 17.50 -6.75
C ALA A 12 -0.53 17.63 -6.06
N ILE A 13 -1.11 18.84 -6.07
CA ILE A 13 -2.48 19.05 -5.54
C ILE A 13 -3.49 18.20 -6.29
N LEU A 14 -3.43 18.20 -7.63
CA LEU A 14 -4.34 17.42 -8.46
C LEU A 14 -4.22 15.93 -8.14
N ALA A 15 -3.00 15.41 -7.96
CA ALA A 15 -2.77 14.03 -7.58
C ALA A 15 -3.38 13.68 -6.21
N VAL A 16 -3.23 14.56 -5.22
CA VAL A 16 -3.88 14.40 -3.90
C VAL A 16 -5.40 14.36 -4.07
N ILE A 17 -5.98 15.29 -4.83
CA ILE A 17 -7.43 15.35 -5.04
C ILE A 17 -7.93 14.07 -5.70
N ILE A 18 -7.27 13.60 -6.76
CA ILE A 18 -7.67 12.37 -7.47
C ILE A 18 -7.63 11.17 -6.53
N SER A 19 -6.50 10.94 -5.86
CA SER A 19 -6.31 9.80 -4.97
C SER A 19 -7.27 9.84 -3.78
N THR A 20 -7.36 10.96 -3.06
CA THR A 20 -8.30 11.10 -1.93
C THR A 20 -9.77 10.99 -2.34
N SER A 21 -10.16 11.53 -3.49
CA SER A 21 -11.53 11.38 -4.00
C SER A 21 -11.84 9.93 -4.31
N LEU A 22 -10.91 9.20 -4.93
CA LEU A 22 -11.06 7.79 -5.20
C LEU A 22 -11.18 6.97 -3.90
N ALA A 23 -10.36 7.27 -2.88
CA ALA A 23 -10.48 6.64 -1.57
C ALA A 23 -11.85 6.89 -0.92
N VAL A 24 -12.37 8.12 -0.97
CA VAL A 24 -13.71 8.47 -0.45
C VAL A 24 -14.80 7.69 -1.19
N VAL A 25 -14.71 7.60 -2.52
CA VAL A 25 -15.64 6.81 -3.34
C VAL A 25 -15.57 5.33 -2.94
N ALA A 26 -14.36 4.77 -2.75
CA ALA A 26 -14.18 3.38 -2.32
C ALA A 26 -14.73 3.09 -0.90
N VAL A 27 -14.75 4.10 -0.01
CA VAL A 27 -15.43 4.00 1.28
C VAL A 27 -16.95 3.97 1.10
N GLY A 28 -17.50 4.83 0.24
CA GLY A 28 -18.96 4.97 0.08
C GLY A 28 -19.61 3.89 -0.79
N LEU A 29 -18.93 3.42 -1.84
CA LEU A 29 -19.52 2.58 -2.88
C LEU A 29 -18.88 1.18 -2.91
N PRO A 30 -19.62 0.11 -2.55
CA PRO A 30 -19.15 -1.25 -2.72
C PRO A 30 -19.32 -1.71 -4.16
N ILE A 31 -18.41 -1.29 -5.03
CA ILE A 31 -18.46 -1.58 -6.47
C ILE A 31 -18.52 -3.10 -6.71
N GLU A 32 -17.80 -3.88 -5.91
CA GLU A 32 -17.80 -5.34 -5.94
C GLU A 32 -19.18 -5.96 -5.72
N ASN A 33 -20.10 -5.32 -4.98
CA ASN A 33 -21.45 -5.84 -4.80
C ASN A 33 -22.35 -5.60 -6.03
N PHE A 34 -21.93 -4.73 -6.96
CA PHE A 34 -22.59 -4.59 -8.26
C PHE A 34 -22.01 -5.56 -9.31
N LEU A 35 -20.78 -6.03 -9.12
CA LEU A 35 -20.05 -6.87 -10.07
C LEU A 35 -20.01 -8.35 -9.69
N SER A 36 -20.22 -8.66 -8.41
CA SER A 36 -20.24 -10.03 -7.90
C SER A 36 -21.65 -10.57 -7.80
N GLU A 37 -21.81 -11.84 -8.12
CA GLU A 37 -23.04 -12.61 -7.83
C GLU A 37 -23.27 -12.75 -6.31
N TYR A 38 -22.21 -12.66 -5.51
CA TYR A 38 -22.27 -12.79 -4.04
C TYR A 38 -22.11 -11.43 -3.37
N VAL A 39 -23.09 -11.06 -2.54
CA VAL A 39 -23.00 -9.84 -1.73
C VAL A 39 -21.94 -10.04 -0.65
N VAL A 40 -20.85 -9.28 -0.73
CA VAL A 40 -19.87 -9.23 0.35
C VAL A 40 -20.45 -8.38 1.47
N SER A 41 -20.57 -8.98 2.66
CA SER A 41 -21.17 -8.31 3.81
C SER A 41 -20.32 -7.12 4.26
N ARG A 42 -20.94 -5.95 4.35
CA ARG A 42 -20.32 -4.73 4.89
C ARG A 42 -19.99 -4.81 6.38
N ASN A 43 -20.42 -5.87 7.06
CA ASN A 43 -20.23 -6.05 8.49
C ASN A 43 -18.80 -6.41 8.88
N PHE A 44 -17.96 -6.78 7.90
CA PHE A 44 -16.56 -7.06 8.17
C PHE A 44 -15.77 -5.76 8.39
N PRO A 45 -15.14 -5.55 9.56
CA PRO A 45 -14.46 -4.29 9.89
C PRO A 45 -13.25 -4.01 8.98
N TRP A 46 -12.66 -5.04 8.39
CA TRP A 46 -11.54 -4.95 7.46
C TRP A 46 -11.97 -4.64 6.01
N TYR A 47 -13.26 -4.68 5.70
CA TYR A 47 -13.76 -4.59 4.33
C TYR A 47 -13.62 -3.19 3.74
N VAL A 48 -13.95 -2.15 4.53
CA VAL A 48 -13.79 -0.76 4.12
C VAL A 48 -12.33 -0.45 3.76
N PRO A 49 -11.33 -0.70 4.61
CA PRO A 49 -9.94 -0.46 4.24
C PRO A 49 -9.44 -1.35 3.10
N TRP A 50 -9.95 -2.57 2.95
CA TRP A 50 -9.61 -3.41 1.80
C TRP A 50 -10.02 -2.75 0.47
N ARG A 51 -11.22 -2.16 0.37
CA ARG A 51 -11.66 -1.46 -0.86
C ARG A 51 -10.79 -0.27 -1.20
N VAL A 52 -10.43 0.53 -0.20
CA VAL A 52 -9.51 1.67 -0.40
C VAL A 52 -8.16 1.16 -0.91
N ALA A 53 -7.62 0.08 -0.32
CA ALA A 53 -6.37 -0.50 -0.80
C ALA A 53 -6.50 -1.01 -2.24
N VAL A 54 -7.59 -1.67 -2.64
CA VAL A 54 -7.78 -2.10 -4.03
C VAL A 54 -7.85 -0.90 -4.98
N ALA A 55 -8.61 0.14 -4.64
CA ALA A 55 -8.76 1.32 -5.48
C ALA A 55 -7.43 2.07 -5.67
N GLU A 56 -6.67 2.29 -4.60
CA GLU A 56 -5.36 2.94 -4.67
C GLU A 56 -4.31 2.08 -5.38
N PHE A 57 -4.39 0.75 -5.25
CA PHE A 57 -3.52 -0.15 -6.03
C PHE A 57 -3.77 -0.03 -7.53
N LEU A 58 -5.04 0.00 -7.94
CA LEU A 58 -5.40 0.20 -9.35
C LEU A 58 -4.98 1.59 -9.84
N LEU A 59 -5.18 2.63 -9.04
CA LEU A 59 -4.71 3.97 -9.35
C LEU A 59 -3.19 4.01 -9.51
N TRP A 60 -2.45 3.32 -8.64
CA TRP A 60 -1.01 3.19 -8.73
C TRP A 60 -0.56 2.50 -10.03
N ILE A 61 -1.22 1.41 -10.45
CA ILE A 61 -0.96 0.76 -11.74
C ILE A 61 -1.25 1.71 -12.91
N CYS A 62 -2.39 2.39 -12.90
CA CYS A 62 -2.73 3.38 -13.93
C CYS A 62 -1.71 4.52 -13.97
N SER A 63 -1.19 4.93 -12.82
CA SER A 63 -0.16 5.96 -12.71
C SER A 63 1.19 5.50 -13.26
N LEU A 64 1.54 4.21 -13.10
CA LEU A 64 2.73 3.64 -13.74
C LEU A 64 2.62 3.70 -15.26
N LEU A 65 1.45 3.37 -15.81
CA LEU A 65 1.19 3.46 -17.25
C LEU A 65 1.21 4.93 -17.71
N LEU A 66 0.62 5.84 -16.93
CA LEU A 66 0.62 7.27 -17.24
C LEU A 66 2.04 7.86 -17.22
N ASN A 67 2.95 7.30 -16.42
CA ASN A 67 4.32 7.78 -16.30
C ASN A 67 5.12 7.69 -17.60
N THR A 68 4.69 6.91 -18.60
CA THR A 68 5.30 6.91 -19.93
C THR A 68 4.91 8.11 -20.78
N PHE A 69 3.83 8.82 -20.44
CA PHE A 69 3.28 9.93 -21.23
C PHE A 69 3.30 11.27 -20.50
N GLU A 70 3.04 11.28 -19.19
CA GLU A 70 2.93 12.51 -18.38
C GLU A 70 3.57 12.30 -17.00
N GLU A 71 4.89 12.49 -16.93
CA GLU A 71 5.70 12.27 -15.73
C GLU A 71 5.34 13.25 -14.59
N LYS A 72 4.94 14.49 -14.91
CA LYS A 72 4.71 15.54 -13.89
C LYS A 72 3.50 15.24 -13.01
N LEU A 73 2.44 14.67 -13.59
CA LEU A 73 1.25 14.24 -12.84
C LEU A 73 1.40 12.82 -12.27
N SER A 74 1.97 11.90 -13.05
CA SER A 74 2.04 10.49 -12.65
C SER A 74 2.95 10.25 -11.45
N LYS A 75 4.09 10.96 -11.33
CA LYS A 75 4.98 10.84 -10.17
C LYS A 75 4.31 11.15 -8.82
N PRO A 76 3.67 12.33 -8.63
CA PRO A 76 2.95 12.57 -7.39
C PRO A 76 1.76 11.61 -7.22
N LEU A 77 1.09 11.20 -8.30
CA LEU A 77 0.00 10.24 -8.22
C LEU A 77 0.46 8.85 -7.73
N LEU A 78 1.59 8.35 -8.24
CA LEU A 78 2.27 7.14 -7.74
C LEU A 78 2.60 7.26 -6.25
N LEU A 79 3.13 8.41 -5.83
CA LEU A 79 3.47 8.65 -4.43
C LEU A 79 2.24 8.58 -3.53
N PHE A 80 1.23 9.41 -3.81
CA PHE A 80 0.03 9.48 -2.96
C PHE A 80 -0.76 8.19 -2.96
N ALA A 81 -0.93 7.55 -4.13
CA ALA A 81 -1.60 6.25 -4.22
C ALA A 81 -0.86 5.17 -3.43
N SER A 82 0.48 5.10 -3.50
CA SER A 82 1.25 4.12 -2.72
C SER A 82 1.17 4.36 -1.21
N ILE A 83 1.13 5.61 -0.77
CA ILE A 83 0.97 5.97 0.64
C ILE A 83 -0.42 5.58 1.14
N LEU A 84 -1.49 5.97 0.44
CA LEU A 84 -2.85 5.65 0.84
C LEU A 84 -3.12 4.14 0.76
N PHE A 85 -2.57 3.47 -0.25
CA PHE A 85 -2.54 2.01 -0.32
C PHE A 85 -1.92 1.41 0.95
N ALA A 86 -0.72 1.84 1.34
CA ALA A 86 -0.02 1.29 2.50
C ALA A 86 -0.82 1.54 3.79
N ILE A 87 -1.35 2.76 3.98
CA ILE A 87 -2.22 3.09 5.14
C ILE A 87 -3.42 2.14 5.19
N ALA A 88 -4.15 2.00 4.08
CA ALA A 88 -5.33 1.15 4.01
C ALA A 88 -4.96 -0.34 4.19
N HIS A 89 -3.85 -0.79 3.62
CA HIS A 89 -3.33 -2.14 3.76
C HIS A 89 -3.02 -2.49 5.22
N TYR A 90 -2.27 -1.64 5.92
CA TYR A 90 -1.92 -1.86 7.32
C TYR A 90 -3.12 -1.66 8.25
N TYR A 91 -4.04 -0.75 7.94
CA TYR A 91 -5.28 -0.62 8.71
C TYR A 91 -6.16 -1.86 8.59
N LYS A 92 -6.26 -2.46 7.38
CA LYS A 92 -6.89 -3.78 7.18
C LYS A 92 -6.18 -4.86 8.00
N LEU A 93 -4.84 -4.95 7.96
CA LEU A 93 -4.07 -5.91 8.74
C LEU A 93 -4.29 -5.75 10.25
N TYR A 94 -4.33 -4.50 10.72
CA TYR A 94 -4.66 -4.17 12.11
C TYR A 94 -6.05 -4.66 12.50
N MET A 95 -7.06 -4.53 11.63
CA MET A 95 -8.43 -4.99 11.90
C MET A 95 -8.57 -6.52 11.94
N ILE A 96 -7.80 -7.26 11.14
CA ILE A 96 -7.86 -8.74 11.14
C ILE A 96 -6.96 -9.38 12.21
N SER A 97 -5.92 -8.68 12.66
CA SER A 97 -4.96 -9.23 13.61
C SER A 97 -5.54 -9.58 14.99
N PRO A 98 -6.55 -8.90 15.54
CA PRO A 98 -7.18 -9.29 16.81
C PRO A 98 -8.46 -10.12 16.59
N TYR A 99 -8.64 -10.76 15.43
CA TYR A 99 -9.83 -11.55 15.20
C TYR A 99 -9.89 -12.74 16.16
N ILE A 100 -10.89 -12.72 17.02
CA ILE A 100 -11.22 -13.77 17.99
C ILE A 100 -12.67 -14.18 17.75
N ASN A 101 -12.91 -15.49 17.66
CA ASN A 101 -14.25 -16.04 17.60
C ASN A 101 -14.36 -17.13 18.66
N ASP A 102 -15.06 -16.84 19.76
CA ASP A 102 -15.18 -17.76 20.89
C ASP A 102 -15.99 -19.02 20.54
N VAL A 103 -16.95 -18.91 19.62
CA VAL A 103 -17.79 -20.04 19.16
C VAL A 103 -16.96 -21.05 18.38
N LEU A 104 -16.06 -20.57 17.53
CA LEU A 104 -15.11 -21.40 16.78
C LEU A 104 -13.81 -21.65 17.54
N GLY A 105 -13.65 -20.99 18.70
CA GLY A 105 -12.42 -20.88 19.47
C GLY A 105 -11.18 -20.61 18.60
N LEU A 106 -11.33 -19.63 17.70
CA LEU A 106 -10.32 -19.20 16.74
C LEU A 106 -9.67 -17.91 17.22
N THR A 107 -8.34 -17.87 17.20
CA THR A 107 -7.58 -16.64 17.44
C THR A 107 -6.60 -16.43 16.29
N CYS A 108 -6.67 -15.29 15.62
CA CYS A 108 -5.75 -14.95 14.55
C CYS A 108 -4.75 -13.89 15.00
N LYS A 109 -3.60 -13.81 14.32
CA LYS A 109 -2.56 -12.81 14.56
C LYS A 109 -1.79 -12.52 13.28
N VAL A 110 -1.50 -11.25 13.05
CA VAL A 110 -0.56 -10.79 12.01
C VAL A 110 0.78 -10.45 12.65
N ASN A 111 1.89 -10.91 12.06
CA ASN A 111 3.23 -10.41 12.38
C ASN A 111 3.85 -9.85 11.11
N ILE A 112 4.36 -8.62 11.18
CA ILE A 112 4.95 -7.89 10.04
C ILE A 112 6.48 -8.04 10.10
N TYR A 113 7.09 -8.35 8.96
CA TYR A 113 8.52 -8.46 8.74
C TYR A 113 8.92 -7.58 7.55
N PRO A 114 10.23 -7.37 7.30
CA PRO A 114 10.67 -6.77 6.05
C PRO A 114 10.19 -7.58 4.85
N LEU A 115 9.46 -6.95 3.94
CA LEU A 115 8.86 -7.47 2.70
C LEU A 115 7.79 -8.55 2.85
N PHE A 116 7.52 -9.04 4.05
CA PHE A 116 6.58 -10.14 4.27
C PHE A 116 5.75 -9.92 5.53
N TYR A 117 4.60 -10.57 5.61
CA TYR A 117 3.87 -10.74 6.86
C TYR A 117 3.34 -12.16 6.98
N THR A 118 3.22 -12.64 8.22
CA THR A 118 2.58 -13.93 8.51
C THR A 118 1.20 -13.68 9.06
N TYR A 119 0.21 -14.42 8.58
CA TYR A 119 -1.11 -14.52 9.20
C TYR A 119 -1.24 -15.92 9.81
N THR A 120 -1.34 -15.97 11.14
CA THR A 120 -1.46 -17.22 11.88
C THR A 120 -2.81 -17.27 12.56
N CYS A 121 -3.57 -18.34 12.35
CA CYS A 121 -4.79 -18.62 13.09
C CYS A 121 -4.63 -19.91 13.89
N ARG A 122 -4.93 -19.84 15.18
CA ARG A 122 -4.88 -20.95 16.14
C ARG A 122 -6.28 -21.32 16.58
N PHE A 123 -6.56 -22.62 16.62
CA PHE A 123 -7.81 -23.21 17.06
C PHE A 123 -7.62 -23.87 18.43
N VAL A 124 -8.67 -23.94 19.25
CA VAL A 124 -8.62 -24.53 20.61
C VAL A 124 -8.12 -25.97 20.62
N ASN A 125 -8.37 -26.72 19.55
CA ASN A 125 -8.01 -28.12 19.42
C ASN A 125 -6.49 -28.33 19.14
N GLY A 126 -5.68 -27.28 19.24
CA GLY A 126 -4.23 -27.33 19.02
C GLY A 126 -3.80 -27.23 17.55
N PHE A 127 -4.75 -27.17 16.61
CA PHE A 127 -4.46 -26.93 15.20
C PHE A 127 -4.10 -25.45 14.98
N SER A 128 -3.07 -25.19 14.17
CA SER A 128 -2.73 -23.83 13.75
C SER A 128 -2.32 -23.81 12.28
N GLY A 129 -2.85 -22.85 11.54
CA GLY A 129 -2.42 -22.55 10.18
C GLY A 129 -1.65 -21.23 10.15
N THR A 130 -0.45 -21.24 9.59
CA THR A 130 0.34 -20.03 9.32
C THR A 130 0.54 -19.89 7.83
N THR A 131 0.12 -18.76 7.27
CA THR A 131 0.36 -18.40 5.87
C THR A 131 1.31 -17.22 5.81
N LEU A 132 2.34 -17.34 4.97
CA LEU A 132 3.26 -16.26 4.65
C LEU A 132 2.74 -15.50 3.42
N TYR A 133 2.70 -14.19 3.51
CA TYR A 133 2.30 -13.31 2.43
C TYR A 133 3.41 -12.31 2.12
N LEU A 134 3.50 -11.93 0.85
CA LEU A 134 4.29 -10.78 0.43
C LEU A 134 3.62 -9.49 0.92
N ASP A 135 4.39 -8.60 1.54
CA ASP A 135 3.92 -7.31 2.01
C ASP A 135 3.90 -6.30 0.85
N MET A 136 2.75 -6.25 0.18
CA MET A 136 2.51 -5.31 -0.91
C MET A 136 2.61 -3.85 -0.45
N GLY A 137 2.33 -3.55 0.84
CA GLY A 137 2.45 -2.19 1.38
C GLY A 137 3.89 -1.70 1.32
N GLN A 138 4.84 -2.54 1.71
CA GLN A 138 6.27 -2.22 1.59
C GLN A 138 6.74 -2.24 0.14
N LEU A 139 6.30 -3.24 -0.64
CA LEU A 139 6.72 -3.40 -2.02
C LEU A 139 6.36 -2.17 -2.87
N LEU A 140 5.13 -1.67 -2.76
CA LEU A 140 4.69 -0.48 -3.51
C LEU A 140 5.50 0.75 -3.15
N LEU A 141 5.71 1.01 -1.86
CA LEU A 141 6.50 2.14 -1.40
C LEU A 141 7.95 2.06 -1.92
N LEU A 142 8.54 0.87 -1.91
CA LEU A 142 9.90 0.65 -2.45
C LEU A 142 9.96 0.89 -3.96
N ILE A 143 9.03 0.34 -4.73
CA ILE A 143 9.00 0.55 -6.18
C ILE A 143 8.80 2.04 -6.48
N THR A 144 7.85 2.70 -5.82
CA THR A 144 7.64 4.15 -5.94
C THR A 144 8.92 4.93 -5.63
N PHE A 145 9.62 4.60 -4.54
CA PHE A 145 10.88 5.24 -4.18
C PHE A 145 11.94 5.15 -5.31
N PHE A 146 12.10 3.97 -5.92
CA PHE A 146 13.04 3.78 -7.02
C PHE A 146 12.61 4.47 -8.32
N ILE A 147 11.33 4.69 -8.54
CA ILE A 147 10.82 5.46 -9.68
C ILE A 147 11.06 6.96 -9.49
N LEU A 148 10.85 7.46 -8.27
CA LEU A 148 10.98 8.89 -7.97
C LEU A 148 12.43 9.33 -7.84
N ILE A 149 13.31 8.46 -7.36
CA ILE A 149 14.73 8.78 -7.15
C ILE A 149 15.57 8.21 -8.30
N PRO A 150 16.35 9.04 -9.01
CA PRO A 150 17.23 8.57 -10.06
C PRO A 150 18.19 7.50 -9.56
N ARG A 151 18.29 6.39 -10.30
CA ARG A 151 19.12 5.22 -9.94
C ARG A 151 20.58 5.58 -9.65
N GLU A 152 21.13 6.54 -10.38
CA GLU A 152 22.50 7.06 -10.22
C GLU A 152 22.72 7.65 -8.83
N VAL A 153 21.75 8.40 -8.30
CA VAL A 153 21.81 9.01 -6.97
C VAL A 153 21.82 7.92 -5.90
N VAL A 154 20.96 6.91 -6.03
CA VAL A 154 20.89 5.79 -5.09
C VAL A 154 22.20 5.00 -5.10
N LEU A 155 22.70 4.63 -6.28
CA LEU A 155 23.93 3.84 -6.43
C LEU A 155 25.16 4.59 -5.91
N ASN A 156 25.25 5.90 -6.17
CA ASN A 156 26.36 6.72 -5.67
C ASN A 156 26.34 6.80 -4.13
N LYS A 157 25.17 6.98 -3.51
CA LYS A 157 25.05 6.97 -2.04
C LYS A 157 25.38 5.61 -1.43
N LEU A 158 24.91 4.51 -2.02
CA LEU A 158 25.23 3.15 -1.57
C LEU A 158 26.74 2.87 -1.63
N LYS A 159 27.40 3.27 -2.72
CA LYS A 159 28.86 3.15 -2.85
C LYS A 159 29.59 3.94 -1.76
N THR A 160 29.15 5.15 -1.45
CA THR A 160 29.72 5.96 -0.37
C THR A 160 29.57 5.27 1.00
N ILE A 161 28.38 4.75 1.30
CA ILE A 161 28.10 4.05 2.56
C ILE A 161 28.94 2.77 2.69
N LEU A 162 28.97 1.93 1.64
CA LEU A 162 29.78 0.71 1.63
C LEU A 162 31.29 1.02 1.74
N GLY A 163 31.74 2.10 1.08
CA GLY A 163 33.10 2.59 1.18
C GLY A 163 33.49 3.08 2.58
N THR A 164 32.54 3.62 3.36
CA THR A 164 32.77 3.97 4.77
C THR A 164 32.88 2.74 5.68
N PHE A 165 32.14 1.66 5.40
CA PHE A 165 32.27 0.40 6.16
C PHE A 165 33.59 -0.33 5.87
N HIS A 166 34.13 -0.23 4.66
CA HIS A 166 35.45 -0.80 4.33
C HIS A 166 36.64 -0.02 4.90
N ARG A 167 36.40 1.17 5.47
CA ARG A 167 37.43 2.03 6.08
C ARG A 167 37.31 2.12 7.61
N ALA A 168 36.36 1.43 8.21
CA ALA A 168 36.30 1.29 9.67
C ALA A 168 37.33 0.23 10.11
N PRO A 169 38.21 0.53 11.08
CA PRO A 169 39.31 -0.33 11.53
C PRO A 169 38.84 -1.60 12.24
#